data_AF-A0A496VQ27-F1
#
_entry.id   AF-A0A496VQ27-F1
#
_cell.length_a   1.000
_cell.length_b   1.000
_cell.length_c   1.000
_cell.angle_alpha   90.00
_cell.angle_beta   90.00
_cell.angle_gamma   90.00
#
_symmetry.space_group_name_H-M   'P 1'
#
loop_
_entity.id
_entity.type
_entity.pdbx_description
1 polymer ?
#
loop_
_entity_poly.entity_id
_entity_poly.type
_entity_poly.pdbx_seq_one_letter_code
_entity_poly.pdbx_strand_id
1 'polypeptide(L)'
;MFGWGRETVKLGLKELTSGITCIDNYAARGHKKTSEKSSQLEQDIRKLVEPFSQAGHDFKRPFAYVKLTAKTLRQALIDKKGYRDDELPAERTLFDILNRLGYTLKRVEKTKPVKKIPEVDEICENVHKVNKELDENPESLRISIDTKAKVKMGEFSSNGKSRGQQV
;
A
#
# COMPACT_ATOMS: atom_id res chain seq x y z
N MET A 1 -53.84 -14.32 19.78
CA MET A 1 -54.34 -13.50 18.66
C MET A 1 -53.80 -14.12 17.38
N PHE A 2 -54.64 -14.76 16.57
CA PHE A 2 -54.21 -15.47 15.37
C PHE A 2 -53.75 -14.44 14.32
N GLY A 3 -52.48 -14.46 13.91
CA GLY A 3 -51.82 -13.44 13.08
C GLY A 3 -52.31 -13.30 11.63
N TRP A 4 -53.62 -13.25 11.42
CA TRP A 4 -54.29 -13.23 10.12
C TRP A 4 -54.74 -11.80 9.85
N GLY A 5 -53.93 -11.06 9.09
CA GLY A 5 -54.27 -9.70 8.64
C GLY A 5 -55.24 -9.71 7.45
N ARG A 6 -55.94 -8.59 7.22
CA ARG A 6 -56.84 -8.42 6.06
C ARG A 6 -56.13 -8.68 4.72
N GLU A 7 -54.87 -8.27 4.62
CA GLU A 7 -54.03 -8.49 3.42
C GLU A 7 -53.77 -9.99 3.18
N THR A 8 -53.47 -10.75 4.25
CA THR A 8 -53.26 -12.21 4.19
C THR A 8 -54.52 -12.94 3.73
N VAL A 9 -55.70 -12.53 4.22
CA VAL A 9 -56.98 -13.12 3.80
C VAL A 9 -57.29 -12.81 2.34
N LYS A 10 -57.05 -11.58 1.89
CA LYS A 10 -57.24 -11.20 0.47
C LYS A 10 -56.31 -11.97 -0.47
N LEU A 11 -55.05 -12.17 -0.07
CA LEU A 11 -54.08 -12.95 -0.85
C LEU A 11 -54.56 -14.40 -0.98
N GLY A 12 -54.89 -15.05 0.13
CA GLY A 12 -55.36 -16.44 0.14
C GLY A 12 -56.63 -16.67 -0.69
N LEU A 13 -57.58 -15.73 -0.69
CA LEU A 13 -58.76 -15.81 -1.55
C LEU A 13 -58.41 -15.72 -3.05
N LYS A 14 -57.45 -14.87 -3.42
CA LYS A 14 -56.99 -14.75 -4.82
C LYS A 14 -56.21 -15.98 -5.27
N GLU A 15 -55.35 -16.53 -4.41
CA GLU A 15 -54.63 -17.78 -4.68
C GLU A 15 -55.61 -18.94 -4.89
N LEU A 16 -56.63 -19.06 -4.03
CA LEU A 16 -57.68 -20.07 -4.16
C LEU A 16 -58.47 -19.95 -5.47
N THR A 17 -58.80 -18.72 -5.88
CA THR A 17 -59.59 -18.47 -7.10
C THR A 17 -58.78 -18.70 -8.38
N SER A 18 -57.48 -18.38 -8.35
CA SER A 18 -56.59 -18.46 -9.52
C SER A 18 -55.87 -19.80 -9.66
N GLY A 19 -55.80 -20.60 -8.59
CA GLY A 19 -55.03 -21.84 -8.54
C GLY A 19 -53.50 -21.64 -8.52
N ILE A 20 -53.04 -20.39 -8.35
CA ILE A 20 -51.61 -20.03 -8.37
C ILE A 20 -51.18 -19.61 -6.96
N THR A 21 -50.13 -20.23 -6.43
CA THR A 21 -49.50 -19.81 -5.18
C THR A 21 -48.62 -18.58 -5.42
N CYS A 22 -48.92 -17.48 -4.73
CA CYS A 22 -48.14 -16.25 -4.81
C CYS A 22 -46.93 -16.35 -3.86
N ILE A 23 -45.75 -16.53 -4.45
CA ILE A 23 -44.50 -16.53 -3.69
C ILE A 23 -44.01 -15.09 -3.56
N ASP A 24 -43.87 -14.61 -2.32
CA ASP A 24 -43.29 -13.30 -2.05
C ASP A 24 -41.81 -13.25 -2.51
N ASN A 25 -41.48 -12.26 -3.34
CA ASN A 25 -40.10 -12.00 -3.72
C ASN A 25 -39.39 -11.12 -2.68
N TYR A 26 -39.18 -11.65 -1.48
CA TYR A 26 -38.47 -10.94 -0.42
C TYR A 26 -37.05 -10.52 -0.84
N ALA A 27 -36.39 -11.30 -1.70
CA ALA A 27 -35.04 -11.01 -2.20
C ALA A 27 -34.96 -9.76 -3.09
N ALA A 28 -36.06 -9.35 -3.73
CA ALA A 28 -36.11 -8.11 -4.49
C ALA A 28 -36.40 -6.87 -3.62
N ARG A 29 -36.81 -7.06 -2.37
CA ARG A 29 -37.07 -5.97 -1.42
C ARG A 29 -35.77 -5.49 -0.78
N GLY A 30 -35.76 -4.23 -0.35
CA GLY A 30 -34.62 -3.61 0.33
C GLY A 30 -33.66 -2.85 -0.58
N HIS A 31 -32.82 -2.02 0.03
CA HIS A 31 -31.86 -1.20 -0.69
C HIS A 31 -30.64 -2.05 -1.08
N LYS A 32 -30.50 -2.36 -2.38
CA LYS A 32 -29.35 -3.11 -2.90
C LYS A 32 -28.03 -2.37 -2.72
N LYS A 33 -26.92 -3.10 -2.65
CA LYS A 33 -25.59 -2.50 -2.48
C LYS A 33 -25.20 -1.73 -3.76
N THR A 34 -24.39 -0.70 -3.63
CA THR A 34 -23.92 0.09 -4.78
C THR A 34 -23.17 -0.76 -5.81
N SER A 35 -22.41 -1.77 -5.35
CA SER A 35 -21.78 -2.78 -6.21
C SER A 35 -22.78 -3.57 -7.06
N GLU A 36 -23.93 -3.91 -6.48
CA GLU A 36 -25.00 -4.65 -7.17
C GLU A 36 -25.81 -3.74 -8.11
N LYS A 37 -25.86 -2.44 -7.83
CA LYS A 37 -26.54 -1.45 -8.69
C LYS A 37 -25.74 -1.10 -9.94
N SER A 38 -24.41 -1.08 -9.85
CA SER A 38 -23.53 -0.77 -10.98
C SER A 38 -22.33 -1.70 -11.02
N SER A 39 -22.46 -2.78 -11.79
CA SER A 39 -21.35 -3.71 -12.06
C SER A 39 -20.21 -3.03 -12.82
N GLN A 40 -20.52 -2.02 -13.64
CA GLN A 40 -19.51 -1.25 -14.38
C GLN A 40 -18.58 -0.46 -13.46
N LEU A 41 -19.14 0.21 -12.44
CA LEU A 41 -18.35 0.97 -11.47
C LEU A 41 -17.35 0.07 -10.73
N GLU A 42 -17.77 -1.13 -10.35
CA GLU A 42 -16.91 -2.10 -9.68
C GLU A 42 -15.75 -2.56 -10.57
N GLN A 43 -16.03 -2.85 -11.84
CA GLN A 43 -15.00 -3.22 -12.82
C GLN A 43 -13.99 -2.09 -13.04
N ASP A 44 -14.46 -0.85 -13.10
CA ASP A 44 -13.60 0.31 -13.29
C ASP A 44 -12.74 0.61 -12.07
N ILE A 45 -13.30 0.47 -10.86
CA ILE A 45 -12.52 0.53 -9.62
C ILE A 45 -11.43 -0.53 -9.63
N ARG A 46 -11.76 -1.78 -9.98
CA ARG A 46 -10.80 -2.88 -10.02
C ARG A 46 -9.65 -2.61 -10.98
N LYS A 47 -9.95 -2.20 -12.22
CA LYS A 47 -8.94 -1.81 -13.23
C LYS A 47 -8.02 -0.70 -12.76
N LEU A 48 -8.55 0.25 -11.99
CA LEU A 48 -7.77 1.40 -11.51
C LEU A 48 -6.89 1.06 -10.31
N VAL A 49 -7.35 0.12 -9.46
CA VAL A 49 -6.70 -0.28 -8.22
C VAL A 49 -5.65 -1.38 -8.42
N GLU A 50 -5.88 -2.32 -9.35
CA GLU A 50 -4.99 -3.46 -9.62
C GLU A 50 -3.51 -3.08 -9.80
N PRO A 51 -3.14 -2.03 -10.57
CA PRO A 51 -1.74 -1.64 -10.73
C PRO A 51 -1.04 -1.18 -9.43
N PHE A 52 -1.82 -0.73 -8.45
CA PHE A 52 -1.31 -0.25 -7.15
C PHE A 52 -1.43 -1.29 -6.05
N SER A 53 -1.93 -2.48 -6.39
CA SER A 53 -2.18 -3.58 -5.48
C SER A 53 -0.90 -4.39 -5.25
N GLN A 54 -0.61 -4.71 -4.00
CA GLN A 54 0.50 -5.57 -3.59
C GLN A 54 -0.01 -6.68 -2.68
N ALA A 55 0.41 -7.92 -2.94
CA ALA A 55 0.16 -9.02 -2.02
C ALA A 55 0.90 -8.78 -0.70
N GLY A 56 0.34 -9.25 0.40
CA GLY A 56 1.03 -9.23 1.68
C GLY A 56 2.27 -10.13 1.68
N HIS A 57 3.38 -9.65 2.25
CA HIS A 57 4.62 -10.42 2.42
C HIS A 57 4.41 -11.80 3.05
N ASP A 58 3.55 -11.89 4.08
CA ASP A 58 3.35 -13.13 4.82
C ASP A 58 2.45 -14.14 4.08
N PHE A 59 1.75 -13.73 3.00
CA PHE A 59 0.75 -14.50 2.25
C PHE A 59 -0.35 -15.20 3.08
N LYS A 60 -0.42 -14.97 4.41
CA LYS A 60 -1.41 -15.55 5.32
C LYS A 60 -2.83 -15.03 5.10
N ARG A 61 -2.97 -13.87 4.44
CA ARG A 61 -4.25 -13.20 4.24
C ARG A 61 -4.56 -13.10 2.75
N PRO A 62 -5.82 -13.31 2.34
CA PRO A 62 -6.25 -13.18 0.95
C PRO A 62 -6.38 -11.71 0.49
N PHE A 63 -6.17 -10.74 1.39
CA PHE A 63 -6.30 -9.32 1.08
C PHE A 63 -5.11 -8.80 0.29
N ALA A 64 -5.41 -7.87 -0.63
CA ALA A 64 -4.39 -7.14 -1.34
C ALA A 64 -4.27 -5.72 -0.78
N TYR A 65 -3.03 -5.27 -0.58
CA TYR A 65 -2.74 -3.97 0.00
C TYR A 65 -2.60 -2.92 -1.08
N VAL A 66 -3.29 -1.80 -0.91
CA VAL A 66 -3.30 -0.71 -1.88
C VAL A 66 -2.77 0.56 -1.24
N LYS A 67 -2.05 1.38 -2.01
CA LYS A 67 -1.55 2.71 -1.61
C LYS A 67 -2.52 3.86 -1.94
N LEU A 68 -3.70 3.51 -2.42
CA LEU A 68 -4.67 4.44 -2.98
C LEU A 68 -5.83 4.57 -1.99
N THR A 69 -6.06 5.81 -1.54
CA THR A 69 -7.17 6.15 -0.64
C THR A 69 -8.48 6.28 -1.41
N ALA A 70 -9.61 6.21 -0.72
CA ALA A 70 -10.93 6.39 -1.33
C ALA A 70 -11.10 7.80 -1.94
N LYS A 71 -10.58 8.85 -1.30
CA LYS A 71 -10.53 10.21 -1.88
C LYS A 71 -9.78 10.25 -3.21
N THR A 72 -8.57 9.68 -3.25
CA THR A 72 -7.76 9.63 -4.47
C THR A 72 -8.38 8.73 -5.54
N LEU A 73 -9.08 7.66 -5.14
CA LEU A 73 -9.87 6.83 -6.05
C LEU A 73 -10.97 7.65 -6.72
N ARG A 74 -11.71 8.44 -5.93
CA ARG A 74 -12.80 9.28 -6.44
C ARG A 74 -12.28 10.29 -7.46
N GLN A 75 -11.17 10.96 -7.18
CA GLN A 75 -10.52 11.87 -8.12
C GLN A 75 -10.05 11.12 -9.38
N ALA A 76 -9.40 9.97 -9.23
CA ALA A 76 -8.93 9.19 -10.37
C ALA A 76 -10.06 8.64 -11.25
N LEU A 77 -11.24 8.36 -10.68
CA LEU A 77 -12.45 8.02 -11.43
C LEU A 77 -12.97 9.21 -12.24
N ILE A 78 -12.93 10.42 -11.70
CA ILE A 78 -13.29 11.64 -12.44
C ILE A 78 -12.28 11.87 -13.58
N ASP A 79 -10.98 11.85 -13.26
CA ASP A 79 -9.93 12.21 -14.22
C ASP A 79 -9.76 11.20 -15.36
N LYS A 80 -9.77 9.89 -15.06
CA LYS A 80 -9.49 8.84 -16.04
C LYS A 80 -10.72 8.25 -16.70
N LYS A 81 -11.87 8.27 -16.02
CA LYS A 81 -13.11 7.65 -16.49
C LYS A 81 -14.20 8.67 -16.80
N GLY A 82 -14.01 9.94 -16.44
CA GLY A 82 -14.93 11.02 -16.80
C GLY A 82 -16.24 11.00 -16.02
N TYR A 83 -16.29 10.33 -14.86
CA TYR A 83 -17.50 10.30 -14.03
C TYR A 83 -17.83 11.69 -13.50
N ARG A 84 -19.14 11.99 -13.41
CA ARG A 84 -19.63 13.20 -12.76
C ARG A 84 -19.61 13.03 -11.24
N ASP A 85 -19.51 14.15 -10.53
CA ASP A 85 -19.52 14.16 -9.06
C ASP A 85 -20.80 13.54 -8.48
N ASP A 86 -21.92 13.82 -9.17
CA ASP A 86 -23.29 13.40 -8.87
C ASP A 86 -23.52 11.89 -8.98
N GLU A 87 -22.76 11.24 -9.86
CA GLU A 87 -22.87 9.80 -10.16
C GLU A 87 -22.01 8.95 -9.22
N LEU A 88 -21.01 9.57 -8.59
CA LEU A 88 -20.10 8.88 -7.71
C LEU A 88 -20.66 8.80 -6.28
N PRO A 89 -20.64 7.61 -5.66
CA PRO A 89 -21.04 7.49 -4.28
C PRO A 89 -20.05 8.22 -3.35
N ALA A 90 -20.50 8.47 -2.12
CA ALA A 90 -19.67 9.13 -1.11
C ALA A 90 -18.36 8.36 -0.85
N GLU A 91 -17.33 9.07 -0.38
CA GLU A 91 -16.00 8.51 -0.11
C GLU A 91 -16.07 7.28 0.82
N ARG A 92 -16.91 7.33 1.86
CA ARG A 92 -17.14 6.22 2.80
C ARG A 92 -17.64 4.96 2.08
N THR A 93 -18.54 5.13 1.12
CA THR A 93 -19.11 4.02 0.34
C THR A 93 -18.08 3.44 -0.62
N LEU A 94 -17.21 4.26 -1.23
CA LEU A 94 -16.09 3.78 -2.04
C LEU A 94 -15.10 2.96 -1.20
N PHE A 95 -14.81 3.40 0.03
CA PHE A 95 -13.99 2.63 0.96
C PHE A 95 -14.62 1.27 1.30
N ASP A 96 -15.93 1.23 1.55
CA ASP A 96 -16.63 -0.02 1.82
C ASP A 96 -16.65 -0.95 0.59
N ILE A 97 -16.75 -0.40 -0.62
CA ILE A 97 -16.61 -1.16 -1.88
C ILE A 97 -15.21 -1.77 -1.98
N LEU A 98 -14.15 -0.98 -1.73
CA LEU A 98 -12.77 -1.48 -1.74
C LEU A 98 -12.57 -2.64 -0.76
N ASN A 99 -13.06 -2.50 0.48
CA ASN A 99 -12.93 -3.56 1.48
C ASN A 99 -13.66 -4.85 1.07
N ARG A 100 -14.84 -4.73 0.43
CA ARG A 100 -15.60 -5.89 -0.08
C ARG A 100 -14.88 -6.59 -1.22
N LEU A 101 -14.19 -5.83 -2.07
CA LEU A 101 -13.32 -6.36 -3.13
C LEU A 101 -12.03 -7.01 -2.61
N GLY A 102 -11.78 -6.94 -1.29
CA GLY A 102 -10.59 -7.50 -0.66
C GLY A 102 -9.37 -6.57 -0.70
N TYR A 103 -9.57 -5.30 -1.05
CA TYR A 103 -8.53 -4.28 -1.01
C TYR A 103 -8.50 -3.61 0.35
N THR A 104 -7.32 -3.58 0.98
CA THR A 104 -7.14 -2.91 2.27
C THR A 104 -6.06 -1.84 2.15
N LEU A 105 -6.34 -0.67 2.72
CA LEU A 105 -5.35 0.40 2.78
C LEU A 105 -4.29 0.00 3.81
N LYS A 106 -3.06 -0.19 3.37
CA LYS A 106 -1.92 -0.40 4.26
C LYS A 106 -0.75 0.43 3.79
N ARG A 107 -0.13 1.12 4.74
CA ARG A 107 1.15 1.77 4.50
C ARG A 107 2.19 0.67 4.34
N VAL A 108 2.80 0.58 3.16
CA VAL A 108 3.85 -0.40 2.90
C VAL A 108 5.12 0.04 3.62
N GLU A 109 5.55 -0.74 4.62
CA GLU A 109 6.90 -0.61 5.19
C GLU A 109 7.88 -1.11 4.12
N LYS A 110 8.73 -0.23 3.58
CA LYS A 110 9.62 -0.60 2.47
C LYS A 110 10.66 -1.62 2.90
N THR A 111 11.38 -1.37 3.99
CA THR A 111 12.29 -2.31 4.65
C THR A 111 12.68 -1.70 5.99
N LYS A 112 12.79 -2.49 7.07
CA LYS A 112 13.51 -2.06 8.27
C LYS A 112 14.95 -2.51 8.10
N PRO A 113 15.91 -1.62 7.77
CA PRO A 113 17.31 -2.04 7.65
C PRO A 113 17.78 -2.54 9.02
N VAL A 114 18.40 -3.73 9.03
CA VAL A 114 19.05 -4.25 10.24
C VAL A 114 20.22 -3.32 10.54
N LYS A 115 20.10 -2.54 11.62
CA LYS A 115 21.07 -1.47 11.93
C LYS A 115 22.44 -2.00 12.39
N LYS A 116 22.48 -3.16 13.04
CA LYS A 116 23.69 -3.85 13.48
C LYS A 116 23.47 -5.36 13.37
N ILE A 117 24.44 -6.04 12.78
CA ILE A 117 24.53 -7.51 12.73
C ILE A 117 25.37 -7.93 13.96
N PRO A 118 25.08 -9.04 14.64
CA PRO A 118 25.84 -9.48 15.82
C PRO A 118 27.37 -9.52 15.64
N GLU A 119 27.87 -9.81 14.43
CA GLU A 119 29.31 -9.99 14.17
C GLU A 119 30.06 -8.67 13.94
N VAL A 120 29.38 -7.51 13.99
CA VAL A 120 30.00 -6.20 13.69
C VAL A 120 31.18 -5.89 14.61
N ASP A 121 31.03 -6.18 15.91
CA ASP A 121 32.05 -5.87 16.88
C ASP A 121 33.30 -6.77 16.66
N GLU A 122 33.11 -8.05 16.36
CA GLU A 122 34.19 -8.99 16.01
C GLU A 122 34.93 -8.58 14.72
N ILE A 123 34.19 -8.13 13.70
CA ILE A 123 34.78 -7.63 12.45
C ILE A 123 35.64 -6.38 12.72
N CYS A 124 35.13 -5.44 13.51
CA CYS A 124 35.88 -4.22 13.87
C CYS A 124 37.14 -4.55 14.66
N GLU A 125 37.06 -5.44 15.65
CA GLU A 125 38.22 -5.88 16.45
C GLU A 125 39.30 -6.54 15.57
N ASN A 126 38.91 -7.42 14.65
CA ASN A 126 39.85 -8.05 13.73
C ASN A 126 40.52 -7.03 12.80
N VAL A 127 39.76 -6.09 12.24
CA VAL A 127 40.32 -5.01 11.41
C VAL A 127 41.30 -4.15 12.20
N HIS A 128 40.98 -3.79 13.45
CA HIS A 128 41.90 -3.03 14.30
C HIS A 128 43.18 -3.80 14.63
N LYS A 129 43.07 -5.10 14.90
CA LYS A 129 44.23 -5.95 15.16
C LYS A 129 45.16 -6.01 13.95
N VAL A 130 44.63 -6.34 12.77
CA VAL A 130 45.41 -6.41 11.52
C VAL A 130 46.06 -5.07 11.19
N ASN A 131 45.34 -3.95 11.38
CA ASN A 131 45.90 -2.62 11.15
C ASN A 131 47.06 -2.31 12.09
N LYS A 132 46.96 -2.68 13.37
CA LYS A 132 48.03 -2.47 14.35
C LYS A 132 49.27 -3.29 14.01
N GLU A 133 49.11 -4.55 13.62
CA GLU A 133 50.21 -5.42 13.20
C GLU A 133 50.96 -4.86 11.98
N LEU A 134 50.24 -4.25 11.03
CA LEU A 134 50.84 -3.63 9.84
C LEU A 134 51.52 -2.29 10.15
N ASP A 135 50.99 -1.49 11.08
CA ASP A 135 51.61 -0.22 11.49
C ASP A 135 52.92 -0.45 12.28
N GLU A 136 53.09 -1.61 12.94
CA GLU A 136 54.31 -2.00 13.67
C GLU A 136 55.40 -2.62 12.79
N ASN A 137 55.07 -3.08 11.58
CA ASN A 137 56.01 -3.77 10.68
C ASN A 137 56.67 -2.79 9.69
N PRO A 138 58.00 -2.58 9.75
CA PRO A 138 58.71 -1.63 8.88
C PRO A 138 58.77 -2.05 7.40
N GLU A 139 58.52 -3.33 7.08
CA GLU A 139 58.49 -3.86 5.71
C GLU A 139 57.13 -3.66 5.02
N SER A 140 56.10 -3.21 5.75
CA SER A 140 54.75 -2.98 5.21
C SER A 140 54.27 -1.56 5.45
N LEU A 141 53.74 -0.92 4.41
CA LEU A 141 53.15 0.42 4.52
C LEU A 141 51.63 0.34 4.34
N ARG A 142 50.86 0.72 5.37
CA ARG A 142 49.39 0.78 5.28
C ARG A 142 48.95 2.04 4.55
N ILE A 143 48.25 1.87 3.43
CA ILE A 143 47.66 2.98 2.67
C ILE A 143 46.16 3.01 2.94
N SER A 144 45.69 3.99 3.71
CA SER A 144 44.28 4.31 3.81
C SER A 144 43.91 5.35 2.74
N ILE A 145 43.12 4.94 1.75
CA ILE A 145 42.51 5.87 0.79
C ILE A 145 41.14 6.29 1.34
N ASP A 146 41.06 7.53 1.85
CA ASP A 146 39.78 8.20 2.08
C ASP A 146 39.47 9.07 0.85
N THR A 147 38.42 8.73 0.12
CA THR A 147 38.04 9.43 -1.13
C THR A 147 37.51 10.85 -0.89
N LYS A 148 37.45 11.31 0.36
CA LYS A 148 36.89 12.61 0.74
C LYS A 148 37.96 13.70 0.97
N ALA A 149 39.23 13.33 1.14
CA ALA A 149 40.32 14.27 1.24
C ALA A 149 40.84 14.65 -0.16
N LYS A 150 40.67 15.92 -0.56
CA LYS A 150 41.29 16.45 -1.79
C LYS A 150 42.79 16.62 -1.56
N VAL A 151 43.59 15.66 -2.01
CA VAL A 151 45.05 15.80 -2.08
C VAL A 151 45.40 16.57 -3.35
N LYS A 152 46.06 17.71 -3.19
CA LYS A 152 46.55 18.51 -4.33
C LYS A 152 47.84 17.88 -4.85
N MET A 153 47.79 17.20 -5.99
CA MET A 153 48.95 16.59 -6.65
C MET A 153 49.41 17.47 -7.83
N GLY A 154 50.67 17.93 -7.81
CA GLY A 154 51.29 18.78 -8.85
C GLY A 154 52.33 19.78 -8.28
N GLU A 155 53.17 20.35 -9.15
CA GLU A 155 54.12 21.43 -8.80
C GLU A 155 53.40 22.77 -8.65
N PHE A 156 52.71 22.94 -7.52
CA PHE A 156 52.07 24.21 -7.19
C PHE A 156 53.11 25.20 -6.65
N SER A 157 53.07 26.45 -7.12
CA SER A 157 54.00 27.50 -6.68
C SER A 157 53.98 27.79 -5.17
N SER A 158 52.98 27.30 -4.44
CA SER A 158 52.85 27.42 -2.98
C SER A 158 52.75 26.06 -2.25
N ASN A 159 53.18 24.96 -2.87
CA ASN A 159 53.11 23.61 -2.30
C ASN A 159 51.69 23.22 -1.80
N GLY A 160 50.66 23.72 -2.48
CA GLY A 160 49.26 23.42 -2.18
C GLY A 160 48.61 24.26 -1.06
N LYS A 161 49.28 25.24 -0.45
CA LYS A 161 48.74 26.10 0.63
C LYS A 161 47.99 27.33 0.10
N SER A 162 46.89 27.73 0.77
CA SER A 162 46.19 29.00 0.53
C SER A 162 46.72 30.09 1.47
N ARG A 163 46.68 31.36 1.07
CA ARG A 163 47.29 32.52 1.78
C ARG A 163 46.71 32.84 3.17
N GLY A 164 45.77 32.04 3.69
CA GLY A 164 45.05 32.30 4.95
C GLY A 164 45.24 31.26 6.04
N GLN A 165 46.08 30.24 5.85
CA GLN A 165 46.33 29.22 6.88
C GLN A 165 47.72 29.47 7.49
N GLN A 166 47.77 30.24 8.59
CA GLN A 166 48.91 30.25 9.50
C GLN A 166 48.75 29.14 10.54
N VAL A 167 49.92 28.71 11.04
CA VAL A 167 50.27 27.46 11.73
C VAL A 167 49.42 27.17 12.96
#